data_AF-A0A0V8DCN8-F1
#
_entry.id   AF-A0A0V8DCN8-F1
#
_cell.length_a   1.000
_cell.length_b   1.000
_cell.length_c   1.000
_cell.angle_alpha   90.00
_cell.angle_beta   90.00
_cell.angle_gamma   90.00
#
_symmetry.space_group_name_H-M   'P 1'
#
loop_
_entity.id
_entity.type
_entity.pdbx_description
1 polymer ?
#
loop_
_entity_poly.entity_id
_entity_poly.type
_entity_poly.pdbx_seq_one_letter_code
_entity_poly.pdbx_strand_id
1 'polypeptide(L)'
;MPNYNRPQTRQLSSHSERKKLREDANNKNIVEVAQQLGMTLERIGKDYQWKDHDSLKFDTRKNYFYWNAQGFGGGPIKLAQTIMECSYGEAVRFLTGKEISKFNQTLVPKREFSYKLKDVSNPIAMKGYLKNQRQLSDETIDYFINQGVLSQANFKDRGAEYYAPVIVFKHFDSTHKMQGMALQGHKMTLTYIQSEAN
;
A
#
# COMPACT_ATOMS: atom_id res chain seq x y z
N MET A 1 -0.86 29.58 20.47
CA MET A 1 -0.19 29.90 19.18
C MET A 1 1.22 30.36 19.50
N PRO A 2 2.29 29.69 19.04
CA PRO A 2 3.66 30.17 19.26
C PRO A 2 3.94 31.37 18.34
N ASN A 3 4.27 32.52 18.94
CA ASN A 3 4.68 33.74 18.22
C ASN A 3 6.04 33.52 17.55
N TYR A 4 6.11 33.55 16.22
CA TYR A 4 7.35 33.49 15.47
C TYR A 4 7.88 34.91 15.17
N ASN A 5 8.98 35.29 15.82
CA ASN A 5 9.69 36.55 15.55
C ASN A 5 10.64 36.41 14.36
N ARG A 6 10.48 37.28 13.36
CA ARG A 6 11.31 37.30 12.14
C ARG A 6 12.72 37.86 12.44
N PRO A 7 13.82 37.13 12.15
CA PRO A 7 15.18 37.64 12.36
C PRO A 7 15.57 38.72 11.35
N GLN A 8 16.31 39.73 11.81
CA GLN A 8 16.54 41.02 11.13
C GLN A 8 17.70 41.08 10.10
N THR A 9 18.44 39.99 9.81
CA THR A 9 19.58 40.07 8.85
C THR A 9 19.64 38.90 7.87
N ARG A 10 19.75 39.23 6.57
CA ARG A 10 19.94 38.27 5.46
C ARG A 10 21.41 37.84 5.43
N GLN A 11 21.74 36.70 6.05
CA GLN A 11 23.10 36.13 6.00
C GLN A 11 23.49 35.80 4.55
N LEU A 12 24.59 36.41 4.06
CA LEU A 12 25.11 36.22 2.71
C LEU A 12 25.92 34.91 2.62
N SER A 13 25.22 33.78 2.61
CA SER A 13 25.82 32.46 2.36
C SER A 13 26.25 32.30 0.89
N SER A 14 27.33 31.57 0.62
CA SER A 14 27.77 31.28 -0.75
C SER A 14 26.71 30.49 -1.54
N HIS A 15 26.76 30.50 -2.88
CA HIS A 15 25.84 29.71 -3.70
C HIS A 15 25.91 28.20 -3.35
N SER A 16 27.12 27.69 -3.14
CA SER A 16 27.38 26.30 -2.76
C SER A 16 26.72 25.95 -1.41
N GLU A 17 26.86 26.81 -0.40
CA GLU A 17 26.21 26.62 0.90
C GLU A 17 24.68 26.62 0.79
N ARG A 18 24.10 27.55 0.02
CA ARG A 18 22.65 27.58 -0.21
C ARG A 18 22.16 26.30 -0.88
N LYS A 19 22.92 25.77 -1.85
CA LYS A 19 22.62 24.51 -2.50
C LYS A 19 22.65 23.35 -1.51
N LYS A 20 23.69 23.25 -0.69
CA LYS A 20 23.83 22.21 0.34
C LYS A 20 22.70 22.24 1.37
N LEU A 21 22.32 23.44 1.85
CA LEU A 21 21.19 23.60 2.78
C LEU A 21 19.86 23.15 2.17
N ARG A 22 19.64 23.46 0.89
CA ARG A 22 18.43 23.03 0.17
C ARG A 22 18.39 21.52 -0.03
N GLU A 23 19.52 20.91 -0.39
CA GLU A 23 19.63 19.46 -0.54
C GLU A 23 19.42 18.74 0.81
N ASP A 24 20.00 19.24 1.90
CA ASP A 24 19.78 18.68 3.24
C ASP A 24 18.29 18.78 3.65
N ALA A 25 17.68 19.95 3.47
CA ALA A 25 16.27 20.17 3.81
C ALA A 25 15.32 19.28 2.97
N ASN A 26 15.59 19.09 1.68
CA ASN A 26 14.82 18.21 0.81
C ASN A 26 14.97 16.73 1.18
N ASN A 27 16.11 16.34 1.76
CA ASN A 27 16.41 14.98 2.15
C ASN A 27 15.98 14.67 3.59
N LYS A 28 15.30 15.57 4.32
CA LYS A 28 14.74 15.26 5.65
C LYS A 28 13.58 14.26 5.53
N ASN A 29 13.42 13.38 6.51
CA ASN A 29 12.30 12.44 6.57
C ASN A 29 10.98 13.20 6.76
N ILE A 30 10.08 13.12 5.76
CA ILE A 30 8.83 13.89 5.75
C ILE A 30 7.89 13.55 6.90
N VAL A 31 7.95 12.33 7.43
CA VAL A 31 7.13 11.89 8.58
C VAL A 31 7.59 12.60 9.86
N GLU A 32 8.90 12.65 10.09
CA GLU A 32 9.46 13.39 11.22
C GLU A 32 9.26 14.89 11.07
N VAL A 33 9.34 15.42 9.85
CA VAL A 33 9.00 16.83 9.57
C VAL A 33 7.56 17.14 9.96
N ALA A 34 6.60 16.29 9.57
CA ALA A 34 5.20 16.45 9.95
C ALA A 34 5.01 16.44 11.48
N GLN A 35 5.68 15.52 12.19
CA GLN A 35 5.65 15.47 13.66
C GLN A 35 6.25 16.75 14.29
N GLN A 36 7.37 17.26 13.75
CA GLN A 36 8.01 18.50 14.18
C GLN A 36 7.17 19.76 13.90
N LEU A 37 6.20 19.67 12.99
CA LEU A 37 5.18 20.68 12.70
C LEU A 37 3.94 20.53 13.58
N GLY A 38 3.90 19.56 14.50
CA GLY A 38 2.77 19.31 15.39
C GLY A 38 1.64 18.51 14.75
N MET A 39 1.87 17.87 13.60
CA MET A 39 0.87 17.05 12.93
C MET A 39 0.75 15.69 13.62
N THR A 40 -0.47 15.30 13.98
CA THR A 40 -0.75 13.96 14.49
C THR A 40 -1.05 13.02 13.32
N LEU A 41 -0.14 12.09 13.05
CA LEU A 41 -0.28 11.17 11.91
C LEU A 41 -0.92 9.85 12.31
N GLU A 42 -1.84 9.37 11.48
CA GLU A 42 -2.45 8.05 11.58
C GLU A 42 -1.95 7.15 10.43
N ARG A 43 -1.64 5.90 10.74
CA ARG A 43 -1.12 4.94 9.75
C ARG A 43 -2.27 4.27 9.00
N ILE A 44 -2.30 4.44 7.67
CA ILE A 44 -3.26 3.79 6.78
C ILE A 44 -2.53 2.88 5.80
N GLY A 45 -2.62 1.57 6.03
CA GLY A 45 -1.97 0.57 5.19
C GLY A 45 -0.44 0.66 5.25
N LYS A 46 0.19 1.30 4.26
CA LYS A 46 1.64 1.55 4.19
C LYS A 46 2.00 3.04 4.28
N ASP A 47 1.00 3.90 4.20
CA ASP A 47 1.13 5.35 4.14
C ASP A 47 0.62 5.96 5.46
N TYR A 48 0.80 7.28 5.62
CA TYR A 48 0.24 8.03 6.74
C TYR A 48 -0.77 9.06 6.24
N GLN A 49 -1.75 9.39 7.08
CA GLN A 49 -2.63 10.53 6.89
C GLN A 49 -2.54 11.47 8.09
N TRP A 50 -2.87 12.75 7.91
CA TRP A 50 -3.02 13.66 9.03
C TRP A 50 -4.40 13.47 9.68
N LYS A 51 -4.44 13.26 11.01
CA LYS A 51 -5.67 13.05 11.77
C LYS A 51 -6.67 14.20 11.67
N ASP A 52 -6.17 15.45 11.65
CA ASP A 52 -7.03 16.64 11.62
C ASP A 52 -7.51 16.98 10.19
N HIS A 53 -6.87 16.39 9.18
CA HIS A 53 -7.19 16.59 7.76
C HIS A 53 -7.01 15.28 6.97
N ASP A 54 -8.10 14.52 6.84
CA ASP A 54 -8.17 13.22 6.16
C ASP A 54 -7.66 13.22 4.69
N SER A 55 -7.65 14.39 4.08
CA SER A 55 -7.27 14.60 2.69
C SER A 55 -5.76 14.75 2.48
N LEU A 56 -4.98 15.00 3.53
CA LEU A 56 -3.52 15.14 3.46
C LEU A 56 -2.85 13.80 3.78
N LYS A 57 -2.21 13.22 2.77
CA LYS A 57 -1.59 11.89 2.82
C LYS A 57 -0.09 11.95 2.57
N PHE A 58 0.65 11.00 3.12
CA PHE A 58 2.11 10.89 3.04
C PHE A 58 2.51 9.55 2.42
N ASP A 59 3.19 9.58 1.27
CA ASP A 59 3.88 8.43 0.69
C ASP A 59 5.30 8.39 1.24
N THR A 60 5.50 7.50 2.22
CA THR A 60 6.79 7.36 2.92
C THR A 60 7.89 6.81 2.03
N ARG A 61 7.57 6.15 0.91
CA ARG A 61 8.59 5.59 0.00
C ARG A 61 9.17 6.64 -0.94
N LYS A 62 8.41 7.70 -1.20
CA LYS A 62 8.77 8.82 -2.07
C LYS A 62 9.22 10.05 -1.29
N ASN A 63 9.14 10.01 0.04
CA ASN A 63 9.36 11.17 0.90
C ASN A 63 8.47 12.36 0.50
N TYR A 64 7.18 12.09 0.27
CA TYR A 64 6.28 13.00 -0.42
C TYR A 64 4.91 13.08 0.27
N PHE A 65 4.28 14.25 0.28
CA PHE A 65 2.90 14.42 0.71
C PHE A 65 2.01 14.89 -0.44
N TYR A 66 0.73 14.54 -0.39
CA TYR A 66 -0.29 15.07 -1.30
C TYR A 66 -1.53 15.46 -0.53
N TRP A 67 -2.02 16.68 -0.77
CA TRP A 67 -3.25 17.21 -0.19
C TRP A 67 -4.35 17.16 -1.25
N ASN A 68 -5.15 16.10 -1.19
CA ASN A 68 -6.17 15.81 -2.20
C ASN A 68 -7.19 16.94 -2.35
N ALA A 69 -7.69 17.47 -1.22
CA ALA A 69 -8.65 18.57 -1.21
C ALA A 69 -8.13 19.88 -1.83
N GLN A 70 -6.79 20.06 -1.90
CA GLN A 70 -6.16 21.26 -2.46
C GLN A 70 -5.48 21.00 -3.81
N GLY A 71 -5.42 19.75 -4.26
CA GLY A 71 -4.86 19.37 -5.56
C GLY A 71 -3.34 19.52 -5.70
N PHE A 72 -2.58 19.65 -4.60
CA PHE A 72 -1.13 19.80 -4.66
C PHE A 72 -0.38 18.89 -3.69
N GLY A 73 0.90 18.69 -3.95
CA GLY A 73 1.81 17.95 -3.08
C GLY A 73 3.25 18.41 -3.22
N GLY A 74 4.14 17.81 -2.44
CA GLY A 74 5.55 18.13 -2.48
C GLY A 74 6.39 17.32 -1.52
N GLY A 75 7.68 17.67 -1.46
CA GLY A 75 8.61 17.13 -0.47
C GLY A 75 8.58 17.89 0.86
N PRO A 76 9.54 17.61 1.76
CA PRO A 76 9.62 18.18 3.11
C PRO A 76 9.56 19.71 3.17
N ILE A 77 10.25 20.40 2.26
CA ILE A 77 10.26 21.88 2.24
C ILE A 77 8.87 22.41 1.93
N LYS A 78 8.19 21.84 0.93
CA LYS A 78 6.85 22.28 0.53
C LYS A 78 5.83 22.02 1.64
N LEU A 79 5.98 20.93 2.40
CA LEU A 79 5.15 20.67 3.57
C LEU A 79 5.34 21.77 4.62
N ALA A 80 6.58 22.08 5.00
CA ALA A 80 6.86 23.15 5.96
C ALA A 80 6.34 24.51 5.50
N GLN A 81 6.49 24.87 4.23
CA GLN A 81 5.90 26.10 3.67
C GLN A 81 4.38 26.12 3.80
N THR A 82 3.73 24.98 3.59
CA THR A 82 2.27 24.87 3.58
C THR A 82 1.72 24.99 5.00
N ILE A 83 2.29 24.26 5.96
CA ILE A 83 1.78 24.20 7.34
C ILE A 83 2.17 25.44 8.15
N MET A 84 3.36 26.01 7.90
CA MET A 84 3.82 27.22 8.58
C MET A 84 3.46 28.52 7.84
N GLU A 85 2.85 28.42 6.65
CA GLU A 85 2.56 29.55 5.76
C GLU A 85 3.78 30.47 5.52
N CYS A 86 4.96 29.87 5.35
CA CYS A 86 6.23 30.60 5.30
C CYS A 86 6.89 30.57 3.91
N SER A 87 7.87 31.46 3.71
CA SER A 87 8.66 31.47 2.48
C SER A 87 9.55 30.24 2.37
N TYR A 88 9.96 29.90 1.14
CA TYR A 88 10.86 28.77 0.88
C TYR A 88 12.15 28.85 1.72
N GLY A 89 12.72 30.05 1.87
CA GLY A 89 13.93 30.27 2.66
C GLY A 89 13.71 30.07 4.17
N GLU A 90 12.52 30.41 4.68
CA GLU A 90 12.15 30.17 6.09
C GLU A 90 11.95 28.67 6.34
N ALA A 91 11.26 27.97 5.42
CA ALA A 91 11.10 26.52 5.50
C ALA A 91 12.46 25.78 5.48
N VAL A 92 13.38 26.16 4.59
CA VAL A 92 14.74 25.58 4.57
C VAL A 92 15.44 25.81 5.91
N ARG A 93 15.42 27.03 6.45
CA ARG A 93 16.07 27.34 7.74
C ARG A 93 15.46 26.54 8.90
N PHE A 94 14.14 26.43 8.93
CA PHE A 94 13.43 25.63 9.93
C PHE A 94 13.89 24.17 9.89
N LEU A 95 13.94 23.57 8.69
CA LEU A 95 14.31 22.16 8.51
C LEU A 95 15.79 21.89 8.79
N THR A 96 16.69 22.81 8.43
CA THR A 96 18.13 22.66 8.70
C THR A 96 18.49 23.01 10.15
N GLY A 97 17.64 23.74 10.86
CA GLY A 97 17.82 24.08 12.28
C GLY A 97 17.28 23.04 13.26
N LYS A 98 16.63 21.97 12.76
CA LYS A 98 16.11 20.87 13.57
C LYS A 98 16.87 19.58 13.32
N GLU A 99 17.05 18.81 14.40
CA GLU A 99 17.52 17.43 14.34
C GLU A 99 16.39 16.54 13.79
N ILE A 100 16.39 16.39 12.46
CA ILE A 100 15.46 15.54 11.71
C ILE A 100 16.32 14.54 10.92
N SER A 101 15.97 13.26 11.02
CA SER A 101 16.66 12.21 10.31
C SER A 101 16.59 12.43 8.80
N LYS A 102 17.61 11.96 8.08
CA LYS A 102 17.54 11.93 6.62
C LYS A 102 16.58 10.84 6.20
N PHE A 103 15.81 11.14 5.18
CA PHE A 103 15.05 10.16 4.44
C PHE A 103 16.00 9.08 3.94
N ASN A 104 15.91 7.91 4.57
CA ASN A 104 16.50 6.71 4.05
C ASN A 104 15.40 5.98 3.30
N GLN A 105 15.57 5.83 1.98
CA GLN A 105 14.74 4.95 1.18
C GLN A 105 15.06 3.49 1.51
N THR A 106 15.11 3.13 2.79
CA THR A 106 15.10 1.74 3.20
C THR A 106 13.77 1.22 2.70
N LEU A 107 13.83 0.47 1.60
CA LEU A 107 12.75 -0.34 1.06
C LEU A 107 12.05 -0.96 2.27
N VAL A 108 10.88 -0.45 2.66
CA VAL A 108 10.04 -1.18 3.62
C VAL A 108 9.95 -2.57 3.01
N PRO A 109 10.56 -3.60 3.62
CA PRO A 109 10.72 -4.87 2.95
C PRO A 109 9.32 -5.28 2.52
N LYS A 110 9.15 -5.53 1.22
CA LYS A 110 7.86 -5.92 0.67
C LYS A 110 7.44 -7.12 1.51
N ARG A 111 6.40 -6.94 2.35
CA ARG A 111 5.90 -8.02 3.20
C ARG A 111 5.74 -9.23 2.30
N GLU A 112 6.42 -10.31 2.64
CA GLU A 112 6.34 -11.52 1.84
C GLU A 112 4.89 -11.95 1.73
N PHE A 113 4.50 -12.37 0.53
CA PHE A 113 3.17 -12.91 0.33
C PHE A 113 3.03 -14.18 1.20
N SER A 114 1.92 -14.27 1.91
CA SER A 114 1.61 -15.40 2.79
C SER A 114 0.25 -15.95 2.38
N TYR A 115 0.25 -17.17 1.86
CA TYR A 115 -0.96 -17.91 1.56
C TYR A 115 -1.55 -18.46 2.86
N LYS A 116 -2.77 -18.03 3.21
CA LYS A 116 -3.43 -18.37 4.47
C LYS A 116 -4.64 -19.30 4.32
N LEU A 117 -5.01 -19.63 3.09
CA LEU A 117 -6.14 -20.52 2.84
C LEU A 117 -5.68 -21.97 2.93
N LYS A 118 -6.56 -22.83 3.41
CA LYS A 118 -6.35 -24.27 3.41
C LYS A 118 -6.98 -24.84 2.14
N ASP A 119 -6.15 -25.43 1.30
CA ASP A 119 -6.63 -26.16 0.12
C ASP A 119 -7.43 -27.39 0.57
N VAL A 120 -8.56 -27.63 -0.08
CA VAL A 120 -9.30 -28.89 0.07
C VAL A 120 -8.64 -29.98 -0.78
N SER A 121 -8.57 -31.19 -0.23
CA SER A 121 -7.96 -32.35 -0.88
C SER A 121 -8.73 -32.81 -2.13
N ASN A 122 -10.06 -32.69 -2.12
CA ASN A 122 -10.90 -33.07 -3.25
C ASN A 122 -11.71 -31.86 -3.76
N PRO A 123 -11.27 -31.19 -4.84
CA PRO A 123 -11.85 -29.94 -5.32
C PRO A 123 -13.08 -30.16 -6.22
N ILE A 124 -14.08 -30.91 -5.73
CA ILE A 124 -15.26 -31.33 -6.52
C ILE A 124 -16.03 -30.13 -7.10
N ALA A 125 -16.28 -29.11 -6.28
CA ALA A 125 -17.09 -27.95 -6.69
C ALA A 125 -16.38 -27.12 -7.76
N MET A 126 -15.08 -26.89 -7.60
CA MET A 126 -14.22 -26.23 -8.59
C MET A 126 -14.18 -27.03 -9.90
N LYS A 127 -13.92 -28.35 -9.85
CA LYS A 127 -13.89 -29.20 -11.05
C LYS A 127 -15.21 -29.14 -11.80
N GLY A 128 -16.32 -29.32 -11.09
CA GLY A 128 -17.67 -29.25 -11.67
C GLY A 128 -17.96 -27.90 -12.31
N TYR A 129 -17.60 -26.79 -11.67
CA TYR A 129 -17.78 -25.45 -12.23
C TYR A 129 -16.92 -25.21 -13.48
N LEU A 130 -15.62 -25.53 -13.41
CA LEU A 130 -14.69 -25.30 -14.52
C LEU A 130 -15.03 -26.16 -15.73
N LYS A 131 -15.44 -27.41 -15.50
CA LYS A 131 -15.89 -28.31 -16.56
C LYS A 131 -17.24 -27.88 -17.12
N ASN A 132 -18.28 -27.87 -16.30
CA ASN A 132 -19.65 -27.78 -16.80
C ASN A 132 -20.08 -26.36 -17.15
N GLN A 133 -19.52 -25.34 -16.51
CA GLN A 133 -19.90 -23.94 -16.74
C GLN A 133 -18.85 -23.18 -17.54
N ARG A 134 -17.56 -23.49 -17.36
CA ARG A 134 -16.47 -22.84 -18.11
C ARG A 134 -15.98 -23.67 -19.30
N GLN A 135 -16.52 -24.87 -19.51
CA GLN A 135 -16.24 -25.75 -20.65
C GLN A 135 -14.74 -26.07 -20.80
N LEU A 136 -14.03 -26.20 -19.67
CA LEU A 136 -12.66 -26.68 -19.65
C LEU A 136 -12.63 -28.22 -19.64
N SER A 137 -11.70 -28.81 -20.38
CA SER A 137 -11.50 -30.27 -20.36
C SER A 137 -10.97 -30.73 -19.01
N ASP A 138 -11.28 -31.96 -18.62
CA ASP A 138 -10.71 -32.58 -17.41
C ASP A 138 -9.18 -32.55 -17.46
N GLU A 139 -8.59 -32.83 -18.63
CA GLU A 139 -7.15 -32.75 -18.87
C GLU A 139 -6.58 -31.36 -18.54
N THR A 140 -7.23 -30.28 -19.00
CA THR A 140 -6.78 -28.90 -18.72
C THR A 140 -6.87 -28.59 -17.23
N ILE A 141 -7.96 -29.00 -16.59
CA ILE A 141 -8.18 -28.75 -15.16
C ILE A 141 -7.13 -29.52 -14.33
N ASP A 142 -6.94 -30.80 -14.61
CA ASP A 142 -5.99 -31.65 -13.90
C ASP A 142 -4.55 -31.21 -14.15
N TYR A 143 -4.21 -30.75 -15.36
CA TYR A 143 -2.91 -30.15 -15.65
C TYR A 143 -2.59 -29.01 -14.66
N PHE A 144 -3.48 -28.02 -14.52
CA PHE A 144 -3.23 -26.87 -13.64
C PHE A 144 -3.27 -27.21 -12.15
N ILE A 145 -4.06 -28.22 -11.75
CA ILE A 145 -4.01 -28.77 -10.38
C ILE A 145 -2.64 -29.41 -10.12
N ASN A 146 -2.15 -30.23 -11.05
CA ASN A 146 -0.87 -30.92 -10.94
C ASN A 146 0.32 -29.95 -10.96
N GLN A 147 0.23 -28.85 -11.70
CA GLN A 147 1.19 -27.74 -11.64
C GLN A 147 1.15 -26.97 -10.30
N GLY A 148 0.15 -27.23 -9.44
CA GLY A 148 -0.01 -26.57 -8.15
C GLY A 148 -0.50 -25.12 -8.24
N VAL A 149 -0.90 -24.66 -9.42
CA VAL A 149 -1.36 -23.28 -9.66
C VAL A 149 -2.87 -23.11 -9.50
N LEU A 150 -3.60 -24.22 -9.39
CA LEU A 150 -5.05 -24.23 -9.26
C LEU A 150 -5.48 -25.11 -8.08
N SER A 151 -6.28 -24.56 -7.16
CA SER A 151 -6.87 -25.31 -6.05
C SER A 151 -8.25 -24.80 -5.68
N GLN A 152 -8.97 -25.56 -4.86
CA GLN A 152 -10.19 -25.08 -4.20
C GLN A 152 -9.88 -24.83 -2.72
N ALA A 153 -10.49 -23.80 -2.14
CA ALA A 153 -10.48 -23.51 -0.71
C ALA A 153 -11.87 -23.09 -0.23
N ASN A 154 -12.05 -23.02 1.09
CA ASN A 154 -13.23 -22.40 1.68
C ASN A 154 -12.88 -21.00 2.18
N PHE A 155 -13.63 -20.00 1.71
CA PHE A 155 -13.41 -18.61 2.07
C PHE A 155 -14.67 -18.00 2.67
N LYS A 156 -14.50 -17.22 3.73
CA LYS A 156 -15.56 -16.44 4.36
C LYS A 156 -15.26 -14.97 4.12
N ASP A 157 -16.09 -14.33 3.31
CA ASP A 157 -15.98 -12.90 3.09
C ASP A 157 -16.38 -12.12 4.35
N ARG A 158 -15.91 -10.88 4.48
CA ARG A 158 -16.20 -10.03 5.63
C ARG A 158 -17.70 -9.72 5.66
N GLY A 159 -18.37 -10.23 6.69
CA GLY A 159 -19.83 -10.06 6.86
C GLY A 159 -20.66 -11.19 6.27
N ALA A 160 -20.05 -12.19 5.63
CA ALA A 160 -20.77 -13.42 5.26
C ALA A 160 -21.09 -14.23 6.52
N GLU A 161 -22.22 -14.94 6.53
CA GLU A 161 -22.56 -15.85 7.63
C GLU A 161 -21.76 -17.15 7.56
N TYR A 162 -21.56 -17.67 6.33
CA TYR A 162 -20.97 -18.99 6.07
C TYR A 162 -19.73 -18.90 5.17
N TYR A 163 -18.94 -19.97 5.18
CA TYR A 163 -17.86 -20.17 4.22
C TYR A 163 -18.44 -20.64 2.88
N ALA A 164 -17.88 -20.15 1.77
CA ALA A 164 -18.21 -20.59 0.43
C ALA A 164 -16.99 -21.26 -0.23
N PRO A 165 -17.20 -22.27 -1.10
CA PRO A 165 -16.13 -22.80 -1.91
C PRO A 165 -15.66 -21.74 -2.92
N VAL A 166 -14.35 -21.53 -2.98
CA VAL A 166 -13.70 -20.62 -3.92
C VAL A 166 -12.62 -21.36 -4.69
N ILE A 167 -12.45 -20.94 -5.94
CA ILE A 167 -11.34 -21.34 -6.79
C ILE A 167 -10.18 -20.41 -6.48
N VAL A 168 -9.00 -20.98 -6.29
CA VAL A 168 -7.75 -20.27 -6.00
C VAL A 168 -6.83 -20.43 -7.20
N PHE A 169 -6.54 -19.31 -7.87
CA PHE A 169 -5.51 -19.22 -8.89
C PHE A 169 -4.24 -18.68 -8.22
N LYS A 170 -3.20 -19.49 -8.15
CA LYS A 170 -1.95 -19.17 -7.46
C LYS A 170 -0.92 -18.64 -8.45
N HIS A 171 -0.27 -17.54 -8.08
CA HIS A 171 0.75 -16.91 -8.92
C HIS A 171 2.12 -17.11 -8.30
N PHE A 172 3.05 -17.66 -9.09
CA PHE A 172 4.43 -17.91 -8.70
C PHE A 172 5.38 -17.04 -9.52
N ASP A 173 6.51 -16.67 -8.94
CA ASP A 173 7.61 -16.07 -9.70
C ASP A 173 8.46 -17.13 -10.40
N SER A 174 9.50 -16.69 -11.11
CA SER A 174 10.46 -17.55 -11.80
C SER A 174 11.26 -18.46 -10.87
N THR A 175 11.21 -18.25 -9.55
CA THR A 175 11.86 -19.10 -8.53
C THR A 175 10.90 -20.10 -7.90
N HIS A 176 9.67 -20.21 -8.42
CA HIS A 176 8.59 -21.01 -7.83
C HIS A 176 8.16 -20.56 -6.42
N LYS A 177 8.42 -19.30 -6.04
CA LYS A 177 7.87 -18.73 -4.81
C LYS A 177 6.51 -18.09 -5.10
N MET A 178 5.51 -18.40 -4.27
CA MET A 178 4.17 -17.83 -4.44
C MET A 178 4.18 -16.33 -4.10
N GLN A 179 3.76 -15.49 -5.05
CA GLN A 179 3.75 -14.03 -4.92
C GLN A 179 2.34 -13.44 -4.82
N GLY A 180 1.32 -14.23 -5.09
CA GLY A 180 -0.07 -13.78 -5.07
C GLY A 180 -1.07 -14.89 -5.32
N MET A 181 -2.35 -14.53 -5.20
CA MET A 181 -3.46 -15.38 -5.58
C MET A 181 -4.65 -14.53 -6.06
N ALA A 182 -5.47 -15.11 -6.94
CA ALA A 182 -6.81 -14.63 -7.25
C ALA A 182 -7.84 -15.64 -6.71
N LEU A 183 -8.91 -15.12 -6.10
CA LEU A 183 -10.01 -15.92 -5.56
C LEU A 183 -11.26 -15.70 -6.41
N GLN A 184 -11.90 -16.79 -6.83
CA GLN A 184 -13.14 -16.75 -7.57
C GLN A 184 -14.21 -17.59 -6.87
N GLY A 185 -15.26 -16.92 -6.39
CA GLY A 185 -16.48 -17.59 -5.96
C GLY A 185 -17.21 -18.20 -7.16
N HIS A 186 -17.90 -19.32 -6.91
CA HIS A 186 -18.80 -19.93 -7.87
C HIS A 186 -20.04 -20.43 -7.15
N LYS A 187 -21.20 -20.36 -7.82
CA LYS A 187 -22.44 -21.00 -7.35
C LYS A 187 -22.58 -22.33 -8.10
N MET A 188 -22.57 -23.43 -7.35
CA MET A 188 -23.06 -24.70 -7.88
C MET A 188 -24.57 -24.59 -8.02
N THR A 189 -25.09 -24.68 -9.24
CA THR A 189 -26.52 -24.87 -9.48
C THR A 189 -26.84 -26.32 -9.14
N LEU A 190 -27.77 -26.55 -8.20
CA LEU A 190 -28.17 -27.88 -7.70
C LEU A 190 -28.93 -28.75 -8.74
N THR A 191 -28.77 -28.50 -10.04
CA THR A 191 -29.56 -29.17 -11.09
C THR A 191 -29.04 -30.56 -11.47
N TYR A 192 -27.93 -31.05 -10.90
CA TYR A 192 -27.29 -32.29 -11.36
C TYR A 192 -27.43 -33.50 -10.41
N ILE A 193 -28.14 -33.38 -9.28
CA ILE A 193 -28.30 -34.49 -8.32
C ILE A 193 -29.56 -35.33 -8.61
N GLN A 194 -30.45 -34.91 -9.51
CA GLN A 194 -31.69 -35.64 -9.82
C GLN A 194 -31.62 -36.55 -11.06
N SER A 195 -30.52 -36.58 -11.82
CA SER A 195 -30.44 -37.39 -13.06
C SER A 195 -29.72 -38.74 -12.92
N GLU A 196 -29.20 -39.09 -11.74
CA GLU A 196 -28.56 -40.41 -11.49
C GLU A 196 -29.33 -41.26 -10.46
N ALA A 197 -30.58 -40.89 -10.17
CA ALA A 197 -31.51 -41.72 -9.42
C ALA A 197 -32.78 -41.94 -10.25
N ASN A 198 -32.66 -42.73 -11.32
CA ASN A 198 -33.74 -43.50 -11.95
C ASN A 198 -33.14 -44.57 -12.86
#